data_AF-A0A7Y6UFP6-F1
#
_entry.id   AF-A0A7Y6UFP6-F1
#
_cell.length_a   1.000
_cell.length_b   1.000
_cell.length_c   1.000
_cell.angle_alpha   90.00
_cell.angle_beta   90.00
_cell.angle_gamma   90.00
#
_symmetry.space_group_name_H-M   'P 1'
#
loop_
_entity.id
_entity.type
_entity.pdbx_description
1 polymer ?
#
loop_
_entity_poly.entity_id
_entity_poly.type
_entity_poly.pdbx_seq_one_letter_code
_entity_poly.pdbx_strand_id
1 'polypeptide(L)'
;MRFLLPSLLGVLGVCSCSGGAHQIEIGAPPAKMTQGTFAGPLCSGASCKCRDASAPGDGGAGVPTDGTKRFEIRMTSAQQLWIKIRDNEMYKSAERPEECFYIDLPAGESVVEMRASEPNGVAAEWTIRELGTQTKSWYDTFTFNCGQPGVCSFDELREKKADYTDPKRDRCGSVKAKSLVWDTGRSPDQLHPSELAVKVTLDVYKFVPDRPHGSDCGKKQAAEHDEDNPKM
;
A
#
# COMPACT_ATOMS: atom_id res chain seq x y z
N MET A 1 -10.28 -55.28 54.62
CA MET A 1 -8.98 -54.56 54.48
C MET A 1 -8.84 -54.13 53.03
N ARG A 2 -8.34 -52.90 52.83
CA ARG A 2 -7.90 -52.18 51.61
C ARG A 2 -7.54 -53.08 50.40
N PHE A 3 -7.78 -52.72 49.13
CA PHE A 3 -7.24 -51.53 48.46
C PHE A 3 -8.05 -51.10 47.23
N LEU A 4 -8.20 -49.78 47.09
CA LEU A 4 -8.56 -49.03 45.90
C LEU A 4 -7.34 -48.89 44.96
N LEU A 5 -7.56 -48.90 43.64
CA LEU A 5 -6.66 -48.30 42.65
C LEU A 5 -7.50 -47.76 41.47
N PRO A 6 -7.53 -46.44 41.23
CA PRO A 6 -8.10 -45.87 40.02
C PRO A 6 -7.01 -45.69 38.95
N SER A 7 -7.27 -46.20 37.76
CA SER A 7 -6.46 -45.94 36.57
C SER A 7 -6.72 -44.52 36.07
N LEU A 8 -5.74 -43.62 36.23
CA LEU A 8 -5.71 -42.33 35.56
C LEU A 8 -5.40 -42.54 34.06
N LEU A 9 -6.38 -42.31 33.20
CA LEU A 9 -6.14 -42.00 31.79
C LEU A 9 -5.69 -40.55 31.67
N GLY A 10 -4.41 -40.35 31.32
CA GLY A 10 -3.88 -39.04 30.93
C GLY A 10 -4.18 -38.78 29.46
N VAL A 11 -5.06 -37.82 29.18
CA VAL A 11 -5.27 -37.27 27.83
C VAL A 11 -4.30 -36.10 27.66
N LEU A 12 -3.27 -36.29 26.84
CA LEU A 12 -2.40 -35.21 26.37
C LEU A 12 -3.13 -34.47 25.23
N GLY A 13 -3.78 -33.36 25.58
CA GLY A 13 -4.32 -32.40 24.62
C GLY A 13 -3.20 -31.60 23.98
N VAL A 14 -2.87 -31.90 22.73
CA VAL A 14 -1.95 -31.11 21.93
C VAL A 14 -2.71 -29.89 21.41
N CYS A 15 -2.52 -28.73 22.06
CA CYS A 15 -3.04 -27.46 21.55
C CYS A 15 -2.21 -27.05 20.31
N SER A 16 -2.66 -27.43 19.12
CA SER A 16 -2.22 -26.81 17.87
C SER A 16 -2.79 -25.39 17.80
N CYS A 17 -2.00 -24.41 18.22
CA CYS A 17 -2.23 -23.01 17.87
C CYS A 17 -1.85 -22.80 16.39
N SER A 18 -2.74 -23.15 15.47
CA SER A 18 -2.62 -22.70 14.08
C SER A 18 -2.96 -21.22 14.03
N GLY A 19 -1.94 -20.36 13.97
CA GLY A 19 -2.13 -18.95 13.65
C GLY A 19 -2.82 -18.83 12.31
N GLY A 20 -4.12 -18.49 12.32
CA GLY A 20 -4.91 -18.36 11.12
C GLY A 20 -4.34 -17.26 10.23
N ALA A 21 -3.82 -17.64 9.06
CA ALA A 21 -3.57 -16.69 8.00
C ALA A 21 -4.91 -16.01 7.66
N HIS A 22 -5.01 -14.70 7.84
CA HIS A 22 -6.19 -13.94 7.45
C HIS A 22 -6.31 -13.99 5.92
N GLN A 23 -7.20 -14.86 5.43
CA GLN A 23 -7.57 -14.91 4.02
C GLN A 23 -8.43 -13.69 3.68
N ILE A 24 -8.20 -13.06 2.51
CA ILE A 24 -9.10 -12.02 1.99
C ILE A 24 -10.19 -12.78 1.23
N GLU A 25 -11.46 -12.62 1.61
CA GLU A 25 -12.55 -13.24 0.85
C GLU A 25 -12.63 -12.59 -0.54
N ILE A 26 -12.21 -13.35 -1.56
CA ILE A 26 -12.27 -12.93 -2.96
C ILE A 26 -13.71 -13.18 -3.45
N GLY A 27 -14.57 -12.18 -3.26
CA GLY A 27 -15.91 -12.13 -3.84
C GLY A 27 -15.89 -11.68 -5.30
N ALA A 28 -17.09 -11.59 -5.90
CA ALA A 28 -17.27 -11.06 -7.26
C ALA A 28 -16.56 -9.71 -7.46
N PRO A 29 -16.09 -9.38 -8.67
CA PRO A 29 -15.44 -8.11 -8.93
C PRO A 29 -16.32 -6.92 -8.49
N PRO A 30 -15.74 -5.88 -7.87
CA PRO A 30 -16.50 -4.70 -7.50
C PRO A 30 -17.15 -4.01 -8.70
N ALA A 31 -18.13 -3.15 -8.44
CA ALA A 31 -18.78 -2.37 -9.49
C ALA A 31 -17.73 -1.54 -10.27
N LYS A 32 -17.92 -1.41 -11.58
CA LYS A 32 -17.04 -0.64 -12.49
C LYS A 32 -17.33 0.85 -12.38
N MET A 33 -17.17 1.41 -11.18
CA MET A 33 -17.48 2.80 -10.90
C MET A 33 -16.45 3.42 -9.96
N THR A 34 -16.20 4.70 -10.17
CA THR A 34 -15.42 5.53 -9.27
C THR A 34 -16.38 6.37 -8.45
N GLN A 35 -16.26 6.31 -7.13
CA GLN A 35 -17.09 7.05 -6.19
C GLN A 35 -16.23 7.53 -5.01
N GLY A 36 -16.35 8.79 -4.63
CA GLY A 36 -15.59 9.32 -3.50
C GLY A 36 -15.47 10.83 -3.54
N THR A 37 -14.67 11.37 -2.62
CA THR A 37 -14.29 12.78 -2.57
C THR A 37 -12.82 12.90 -2.95
N PHE A 38 -12.58 13.20 -4.22
CA PHE A 38 -11.23 13.40 -4.75
C PHE A 38 -10.80 14.85 -4.61
N ALA A 39 -9.51 15.06 -4.36
CA ALA A 39 -8.97 16.31 -3.84
C ALA A 39 -8.10 17.04 -4.87
N GLY A 40 -8.14 18.38 -4.80
CA GLY A 40 -7.21 19.25 -5.51
C GLY A 40 -7.58 19.57 -6.97
N PRO A 41 -6.81 20.48 -7.60
CA PRO A 41 -7.14 21.05 -8.90
C PRO A 41 -7.05 20.07 -10.08
N LEU A 42 -6.42 18.92 -9.87
CA LEU A 42 -6.29 17.88 -10.89
C LEU A 42 -7.55 17.02 -11.02
N CYS A 43 -8.52 17.17 -10.11
CA CYS A 43 -9.76 16.40 -10.11
C CYS A 43 -10.97 17.26 -10.52
N SER A 44 -11.86 16.66 -11.29
CA SER A 44 -13.18 17.19 -11.64
C SER A 44 -14.22 16.08 -11.45
N GLY A 45 -14.97 16.16 -10.33
CA GLY A 45 -15.86 15.08 -9.91
C GLY A 45 -15.08 13.79 -9.63
N ALA A 46 -15.43 12.71 -10.33
CA ALA A 46 -14.81 11.38 -10.17
C ALA A 46 -13.60 11.13 -11.10
N SER A 47 -13.22 12.11 -11.92
CA SER A 47 -12.08 11.99 -12.84
C SER A 47 -10.93 12.87 -12.39
N CYS A 48 -9.71 12.35 -12.40
CA CYS A 48 -8.52 13.14 -12.13
C CYS A 48 -7.45 12.98 -13.21
N LYS A 49 -6.64 14.01 -13.39
CA LYS A 49 -5.48 13.99 -14.28
C LYS A 49 -4.23 13.57 -13.51
N CYS A 50 -3.51 12.58 -14.01
CA CYS A 50 -2.19 12.24 -13.50
C CYS A 50 -1.24 13.43 -13.62
N ARG A 51 -0.53 13.75 -12.53
CA ARG A 51 0.55 14.74 -12.59
C ARG A 51 1.66 14.19 -13.48
N ASP A 52 2.37 15.08 -14.13
CA ASP A 52 3.64 14.73 -14.74
C ASP A 52 4.64 14.39 -13.63
N ALA A 53 5.26 13.21 -13.70
CA ALA A 53 6.22 12.75 -12.70
C ALA A 53 7.48 13.63 -12.66
N SER A 54 7.78 14.34 -13.76
CA SER A 54 8.90 15.27 -13.90
C SER A 54 8.52 16.73 -13.56
N ALA A 55 7.23 17.02 -13.32
CA ALA A 55 6.83 18.37 -12.97
C ALA A 55 7.45 18.79 -11.62
N PRO A 56 7.96 20.02 -11.51
CA PRO A 56 8.50 20.52 -10.26
C PRO A 56 7.40 20.70 -9.22
N GLY A 57 7.79 20.63 -7.95
CA GLY A 57 6.89 20.92 -6.82
C GLY A 57 5.75 19.90 -6.66
N ASP A 58 4.55 20.40 -6.40
CA ASP A 58 3.37 19.57 -6.18
C ASP A 58 2.74 19.01 -7.47
N GLY A 59 3.30 19.32 -8.65
CA GLY A 59 2.76 18.91 -9.94
C GLY A 59 1.35 19.44 -10.23
N GLY A 60 0.95 20.54 -9.58
CA GLY A 60 -0.40 21.10 -9.70
C GLY A 60 -1.47 20.39 -8.86
N ALA A 61 -1.08 19.42 -8.01
CA ALA A 61 -2.01 18.74 -7.13
C ALA A 61 -2.59 19.66 -6.04
N GLY A 62 -1.95 20.80 -5.75
CA GLY A 62 -2.39 21.78 -4.76
C GLY A 62 -2.12 21.36 -3.32
N VAL A 63 -2.58 22.19 -2.37
CA VAL A 63 -2.40 21.96 -0.92
C VAL A 63 -3.63 21.24 -0.33
N PRO A 64 -3.45 20.25 0.58
CA PRO A 64 -4.53 19.64 1.34
C PRO A 64 -5.22 20.63 2.29
N THR A 65 -6.44 20.29 2.70
CA THR A 65 -7.13 21.00 3.79
C THR A 65 -6.39 20.84 5.12
N ASP A 66 -6.58 21.79 6.05
CA ASP A 66 -5.99 21.72 7.38
C ASP A 66 -6.29 20.38 8.08
N GLY A 67 -5.25 19.78 8.66
CA GLY A 67 -5.36 18.51 9.40
C GLY A 67 -5.36 17.24 8.53
N THR A 68 -5.27 17.37 7.20
CA THR A 68 -5.13 16.23 6.29
C THR A 68 -3.83 16.28 5.48
N LYS A 69 -3.53 15.17 4.81
CA LYS A 69 -2.37 15.00 3.93
C LYS A 69 -2.85 14.55 2.56
N ARG A 70 -2.25 15.09 1.51
CA ARG A 70 -2.60 14.76 0.12
C ARG A 70 -1.83 13.55 -0.37
N PHE A 71 -2.55 12.63 -0.98
CA PHE A 71 -2.01 11.42 -1.58
C PHE A 71 -2.33 11.37 -3.06
N GLU A 72 -1.36 10.93 -3.87
CA GLU A 72 -1.59 10.43 -5.22
C GLU A 72 -1.69 8.91 -5.13
N ILE A 73 -2.77 8.36 -5.68
CA ILE A 73 -2.94 6.94 -5.97
C ILE A 73 -2.90 6.79 -7.47
N ARG A 74 -1.89 6.10 -8.00
CA ARG A 74 -1.72 5.88 -9.43
C ARG A 74 -1.81 4.40 -9.73
N MET A 75 -2.66 4.04 -10.68
CA MET A 75 -2.96 2.68 -11.09
C MET A 75 -2.50 2.50 -12.53
N THR A 76 -1.57 1.57 -12.76
CA THR A 76 -1.01 1.30 -14.08
C THR A 76 -1.22 -0.17 -14.43
N SER A 77 -1.94 -0.43 -15.51
CA SER A 77 -2.26 -1.80 -15.95
C SER A 77 -2.83 -1.80 -17.37
N ALA A 78 -2.80 -2.94 -18.05
CA ALA A 78 -3.62 -3.17 -19.26
C ALA A 78 -5.06 -3.64 -18.90
N GLN A 79 -5.31 -3.96 -17.64
CA GLN A 79 -6.53 -4.61 -17.15
C GLN A 79 -7.33 -3.68 -16.23
N GLN A 80 -8.47 -4.16 -15.75
CA GLN A 80 -9.29 -3.45 -14.77
C GLN A 80 -8.70 -3.59 -13.38
N LEU A 81 -8.69 -2.48 -12.63
CA LEU A 81 -8.25 -2.46 -11.24
C LEU A 81 -9.26 -1.67 -10.40
N TRP A 82 -9.42 -2.08 -9.15
CA TRP A 82 -10.23 -1.37 -8.15
C TRP A 82 -9.36 -1.10 -6.94
N ILE A 83 -9.44 0.11 -6.40
CA ILE A 83 -8.84 0.45 -5.12
C ILE A 83 -9.91 1.04 -4.21
N LYS A 84 -9.96 0.58 -2.97
CA LYS A 84 -10.80 1.14 -1.92
C LYS A 84 -9.92 1.68 -0.79
N ILE A 85 -10.22 2.89 -0.35
CA ILE A 85 -9.64 3.49 0.85
C ILE A 85 -10.68 4.36 1.55
N ARG A 86 -11.03 3.97 2.78
CA ARG A 86 -12.15 4.55 3.51
C ARG A 86 -13.43 4.50 2.66
N ASP A 87 -14.05 5.65 2.42
CA ASP A 87 -15.27 5.79 1.63
C ASP A 87 -15.02 6.06 0.13
N ASN A 88 -13.75 6.00 -0.31
CA ASN A 88 -13.39 6.21 -1.71
C ASN A 88 -13.17 4.88 -2.42
N GLU A 89 -13.85 4.72 -3.55
CA GLU A 89 -13.74 3.61 -4.49
C GLU A 89 -13.24 4.16 -5.82
N MET A 90 -12.12 3.63 -6.27
CA MET A 90 -11.38 4.07 -7.46
C MET A 90 -11.37 2.93 -8.46
N TYR A 91 -11.89 3.19 -9.65
CA TYR A 91 -11.91 2.22 -10.73
C TYR A 91 -11.05 2.69 -11.90
N LYS A 92 -10.15 1.82 -12.34
CA LYS A 92 -9.34 1.98 -13.55
C LYS A 92 -9.85 1.00 -14.60
N SER A 93 -10.22 1.52 -15.77
CA SER A 93 -10.68 0.69 -16.91
C SER A 93 -9.50 0.13 -17.71
N ALA A 94 -9.74 -0.95 -18.46
CA ALA A 94 -8.74 -1.54 -19.36
C ALA A 94 -8.36 -0.61 -20.54
N GLU A 95 -9.24 0.34 -20.89
CA GLU A 95 -9.06 1.24 -22.05
C GLU A 95 -7.96 2.29 -21.83
N ARG A 96 -7.61 2.57 -20.58
CA ARG A 96 -6.57 3.54 -20.22
C ARG A 96 -5.39 2.81 -19.58
N PRO A 97 -4.14 3.06 -19.98
CA PRO A 97 -2.99 2.39 -19.40
C PRO A 97 -2.72 2.83 -17.95
N GLU A 98 -3.10 4.06 -17.61
CA GLU A 98 -2.88 4.68 -16.31
C GLU A 98 -4.13 5.47 -15.89
N GLU A 99 -4.45 5.44 -14.59
CA GLU A 99 -5.40 6.35 -13.93
C GLU A 99 -4.80 6.86 -12.63
N CYS A 100 -5.05 8.12 -12.27
CA CYS A 100 -4.64 8.68 -10.99
C CYS A 100 -5.83 9.22 -10.23
N PHE A 101 -5.72 9.20 -8.91
CA PHE A 101 -6.66 9.78 -7.99
C PHE A 101 -5.90 10.54 -6.92
N TYR A 102 -6.48 11.65 -6.47
CA TYR A 102 -5.93 12.41 -5.36
C TYR A 102 -6.94 12.40 -4.24
N ILE A 103 -6.47 12.10 -3.03
CA ILE A 103 -7.32 12.08 -1.84
C ILE A 103 -6.59 12.74 -0.69
N ASP A 104 -7.36 13.33 0.21
CA ASP A 104 -6.83 13.89 1.44
C ASP A 104 -7.20 12.96 2.60
N LEU A 105 -6.18 12.42 3.29
CA LEU A 105 -6.36 11.55 4.45
C LEU A 105 -5.97 12.28 5.73
N PRO A 106 -6.77 12.23 6.80
CA PRO A 106 -6.32 12.66 8.12
C PRO A 106 -5.32 11.68 8.71
N ALA A 107 -4.59 12.13 9.72
CA ALA A 107 -3.69 11.28 10.49
C ALA A 107 -4.42 10.08 11.12
N GLY A 108 -3.68 8.99 11.32
CA GLY A 108 -4.17 7.71 11.82
C GLY A 108 -4.14 6.62 10.75
N GLU A 109 -4.79 5.49 11.05
CA GLU A 109 -4.79 4.33 10.17
C GLU A 109 -5.80 4.48 9.03
N SER A 110 -5.37 4.11 7.81
CA SER A 110 -6.25 3.99 6.64
C SER A 110 -5.94 2.66 5.94
N VAL A 111 -6.94 1.78 5.89
CA VAL A 111 -6.84 0.52 5.16
C VAL A 111 -7.07 0.79 3.68
N VAL A 112 -6.17 0.27 2.86
CA VAL A 112 -6.26 0.30 1.41
C VAL A 112 -6.37 -1.11 0.90
N GLU A 113 -7.35 -1.33 0.04
CA GLU A 113 -7.58 -2.62 -0.61
C GLU A 113 -7.55 -2.43 -2.11
N MET A 114 -6.72 -3.21 -2.80
CA MET A 114 -6.67 -3.30 -4.25
C MET A 114 -7.24 -4.65 -4.68
N ARG A 115 -8.06 -4.63 -5.73
CA ARG A 115 -8.60 -5.82 -6.40
C ARG A 115 -8.25 -5.78 -7.88
N ALA A 116 -7.89 -6.95 -8.41
CA ALA A 116 -7.75 -7.22 -9.84
C ALA A 116 -8.41 -8.56 -10.16
N SER A 117 -8.99 -8.67 -11.35
CA SER A 117 -9.67 -9.89 -11.81
C SER A 117 -9.54 -9.99 -13.33
N GLU A 118 -8.78 -10.99 -13.79
CA GLU A 118 -8.59 -11.31 -15.20
C GLU A 118 -8.43 -12.84 -15.35
N PRO A 119 -9.35 -13.54 -16.03
CA PRO A 119 -9.33 -15.01 -16.15
C PRO A 119 -7.99 -15.61 -16.62
N ASN A 120 -7.28 -14.89 -17.48
CA ASN A 120 -6.03 -15.35 -18.10
C ASN A 120 -4.76 -14.88 -17.37
N GLY A 121 -4.89 -14.32 -16.17
CA GLY A 121 -3.76 -13.83 -15.39
C GLY A 121 -3.81 -12.33 -15.18
N VAL A 122 -3.64 -11.89 -13.93
CA VAL A 122 -3.67 -10.48 -13.56
C VAL A 122 -2.36 -9.77 -13.89
N ALA A 123 -2.45 -8.49 -14.21
CA ALA A 123 -1.36 -7.57 -14.44
C ALA A 123 -1.68 -6.29 -13.67
N ALA A 124 -0.91 -5.95 -12.65
CA ALA A 124 -1.26 -4.84 -11.76
C ALA A 124 -0.03 -4.12 -11.22
N GLU A 125 0.00 -2.81 -11.46
CA GLU A 125 0.85 -1.89 -10.71
C GLU A 125 -0.01 -0.79 -10.09
N TRP A 126 0.31 -0.46 -8.84
CA TRP A 126 -0.19 0.76 -8.24
C TRP A 126 0.81 1.34 -7.26
N THR A 127 0.78 2.66 -7.17
CA THR A 127 1.65 3.43 -6.27
C THR A 127 0.81 4.40 -5.46
N ILE A 128 1.22 4.60 -4.21
CA ILE A 128 0.71 5.61 -3.30
C ILE A 128 1.86 6.52 -2.94
N ARG A 129 1.68 7.82 -3.15
CA ARG A 129 2.67 8.84 -2.80
C ARG A 129 2.06 9.92 -1.94
N GLU A 130 2.79 10.35 -0.90
CA GLU A 130 2.42 11.47 -0.05
C GLU A 130 3.01 12.76 -0.63
N LEU A 131 2.23 13.84 -0.70
CA LEU A 131 2.74 15.18 -0.97
C LEU A 131 3.29 15.83 0.31
N GLY A 132 4.59 16.16 0.31
CA GLY A 132 5.19 17.06 1.29
C GLY A 132 4.82 18.50 1.01
N THR A 133 3.91 19.09 1.79
CA THR A 133 3.46 20.46 1.56
C THR A 133 4.56 21.51 1.75
N GLN A 134 5.51 21.28 2.66
CA GLN A 134 6.64 22.18 2.88
C GLN A 134 7.73 22.02 1.81
N THR A 135 8.09 20.79 1.49
CA THR A 135 9.18 20.47 0.54
C THR A 135 8.73 20.45 -0.91
N LYS A 136 7.42 20.46 -1.14
CA LYS A 136 6.77 20.25 -2.44
C LYS A 136 7.33 19.02 -3.17
N SER A 137 7.63 17.95 -2.42
CA SER A 137 8.15 16.68 -2.95
C SER A 137 7.13 15.56 -2.73
N TRP A 138 7.19 14.53 -3.58
CA TRP A 138 6.34 13.35 -3.46
C TRP A 138 7.13 12.19 -2.85
N TYR A 139 6.70 11.70 -1.69
CA TYR A 139 7.34 10.58 -0.99
C TYR A 139 6.67 9.26 -1.37
N ASP A 140 7.45 8.29 -1.84
CA ASP A 140 6.97 6.94 -2.14
C ASP A 140 6.56 6.22 -0.85
N THR A 141 5.24 6.10 -0.66
CA THR A 141 4.63 5.52 0.56
C THR A 141 4.47 4.01 0.42
N PHE A 142 3.90 3.58 -0.71
CA PHE A 142 3.68 2.18 -1.03
C PHE A 142 3.67 1.99 -2.53
N THR A 143 4.33 0.93 -3.00
CA THR A 143 4.31 0.51 -4.40
C THR A 143 4.06 -0.96 -4.42
N PHE A 144 3.17 -1.41 -5.31
CA PHE A 144 3.00 -2.81 -5.67
C PHE A 144 3.05 -2.94 -7.17
N ASN A 145 3.80 -3.92 -7.65
CA ASN A 145 3.88 -4.26 -9.05
C ASN A 145 4.00 -5.77 -9.20
N CYS A 146 3.14 -6.34 -10.04
CA CYS A 146 3.29 -7.70 -10.54
C CYS A 146 2.73 -7.79 -11.94
N GLY A 147 3.48 -8.34 -12.89
CA GLY A 147 3.07 -8.40 -14.28
C GLY A 147 2.87 -7.00 -14.89
N GLN A 148 3.95 -6.24 -15.06
CA GLN A 148 3.95 -5.04 -15.92
C GLN A 148 5.20 -5.07 -16.79
N PRO A 149 5.10 -5.13 -18.14
CA PRO A 149 3.88 -5.07 -18.96
C PRO A 149 3.15 -6.41 -19.20
N GLY A 150 3.56 -7.52 -18.58
CA GLY A 150 3.01 -8.88 -18.80
C GLY A 150 1.95 -9.33 -17.78
N VAL A 151 1.66 -10.64 -17.73
CA VAL A 151 0.86 -11.23 -16.64
C VAL A 151 1.75 -11.61 -15.46
N CYS A 152 1.24 -11.42 -14.25
CA CYS A 152 1.88 -11.77 -12.99
C CYS A 152 1.95 -13.30 -12.87
N SER A 153 3.10 -13.84 -12.47
CA SER A 153 3.21 -15.28 -12.11
C SER A 153 3.11 -15.47 -10.59
N PHE A 154 2.76 -16.69 -10.15
CA PHE A 154 2.80 -17.02 -8.72
C PHE A 154 4.20 -16.93 -8.12
N ASP A 155 5.25 -17.14 -8.92
CA ASP A 155 6.64 -17.03 -8.49
C ASP A 155 7.03 -15.57 -8.29
N GLU A 156 6.72 -14.70 -9.27
CA GLU A 156 6.92 -13.25 -9.16
C GLU A 156 6.18 -12.68 -7.94
N LEU A 157 4.93 -13.09 -7.71
CA LEU A 157 4.16 -12.64 -6.56
C LEU A 157 4.81 -13.07 -5.23
N ARG A 158 5.38 -14.28 -5.18
CA ARG A 158 6.08 -14.79 -3.99
C ARG A 158 7.35 -14.01 -3.71
N GLU A 159 8.13 -13.69 -4.75
CA GLU A 159 9.32 -12.85 -4.65
C GLU A 159 8.95 -11.45 -4.15
N LYS A 160 7.90 -10.85 -4.73
CA LYS A 160 7.37 -9.58 -4.25
C LYS A 160 6.99 -9.64 -2.77
N LYS A 161 6.51 -10.78 -2.26
CA LYS A 161 6.18 -10.93 -0.82
C LYS A 161 7.39 -10.73 0.05
N ALA A 162 8.50 -11.31 -0.37
CA ALA A 162 9.75 -11.23 0.36
C ALA A 162 10.26 -9.78 0.39
N ASP A 163 10.13 -9.03 -0.70
CA ASP A 163 10.54 -7.61 -0.77
C ASP A 163 9.83 -6.73 0.27
N TYR A 164 8.59 -7.07 0.67
CA TYR A 164 7.86 -6.29 1.69
C TYR A 164 8.27 -6.57 3.13
N THR A 165 9.18 -7.52 3.37
CA THR A 165 9.77 -7.71 4.70
C THR A 165 10.75 -6.58 5.07
N ASP A 166 11.40 -5.97 4.07
CA ASP A 166 12.20 -4.74 4.20
C ASP A 166 11.90 -3.79 3.04
N PRO A 167 10.74 -3.12 3.07
CA PRO A 167 10.27 -2.35 1.94
C PRO A 167 11.15 -1.11 1.72
N LYS A 168 11.73 -0.99 0.53
CA LYS A 168 12.39 0.23 0.05
C LYS A 168 11.36 1.36 0.00
N ARG A 169 11.35 2.20 1.02
CA ARG A 169 10.46 3.34 1.17
C ARG A 169 11.25 4.61 1.33
N ASP A 170 10.63 5.72 0.97
CA ASP A 170 11.18 7.01 1.33
C ASP A 170 11.08 7.22 2.85
N ARG A 171 12.23 7.32 3.50
CA ARG A 171 12.36 7.49 4.95
C ARG A 171 12.02 8.91 5.42
N CYS A 172 11.94 9.87 4.50
CA CYS A 172 11.59 11.26 4.79
C CYS A 172 10.08 11.49 4.85
N GLY A 173 9.28 10.58 4.27
CA GLY A 173 7.82 10.65 4.32
C GLY A 173 7.27 10.48 5.74
N SER A 174 6.00 10.83 5.92
CA SER A 174 5.31 10.74 7.22
C SER A 174 4.28 9.61 7.29
N VAL A 175 4.45 8.59 6.46
CA VAL A 175 3.52 7.46 6.38
C VAL A 175 4.25 6.14 6.45
N LYS A 176 3.73 5.23 7.25
CA LYS A 176 4.21 3.84 7.33
C LYS A 176 3.15 2.89 6.81
N ALA A 177 3.43 2.21 5.70
CA ALA A 177 2.63 1.06 5.29
C ALA A 177 2.92 -0.16 6.20
N LYS A 178 1.90 -0.87 6.65
CA LYS A 178 2.00 -2.05 7.52
C LYS A 178 0.88 -3.03 7.22
N SER A 179 0.95 -4.21 7.83
CA SER A 179 -0.11 -5.23 7.73
C SER A 179 -0.48 -5.59 6.28
N LEU A 180 0.54 -5.82 5.44
CA LEU A 180 0.33 -6.25 4.07
C LEU A 180 -0.19 -7.69 4.05
N VAL A 181 -1.38 -7.87 3.50
CA VAL A 181 -2.02 -9.16 3.28
C VAL A 181 -2.42 -9.23 1.82
N TRP A 182 -2.37 -10.42 1.23
CA TRP A 182 -2.91 -10.63 -0.09
C TRP A 182 -3.48 -12.03 -0.24
N ASP A 183 -4.39 -12.17 -1.19
CA ASP A 183 -4.94 -13.44 -1.61
C ASP A 183 -5.06 -13.47 -3.14
N THR A 184 -5.11 -14.67 -3.70
CA THR A 184 -5.14 -14.89 -5.14
C THR A 184 -6.06 -16.03 -5.55
N GLY A 185 -6.80 -15.83 -6.64
CA GLY A 185 -7.42 -16.90 -7.41
C GLY A 185 -6.39 -17.62 -8.30
N ARG A 186 -6.80 -18.71 -8.96
CA ARG A 186 -5.97 -19.45 -9.92
C ARG A 186 -6.57 -19.39 -11.32
N SER A 187 -5.75 -19.02 -12.31
CA SER A 187 -6.09 -19.16 -13.73
C SER A 187 -6.19 -20.63 -14.14
N PRO A 188 -6.79 -20.94 -15.30
CA PRO A 188 -6.84 -22.29 -15.85
C PRO A 188 -5.46 -22.92 -16.08
N ASP A 189 -4.45 -22.12 -16.41
CA ASP A 189 -3.07 -22.60 -16.63
C ASP A 189 -2.32 -22.93 -15.34
N GLN A 190 -2.86 -22.59 -14.16
CA GLN A 190 -2.26 -22.79 -12.84
C GLN A 190 -0.93 -22.03 -12.60
N LEU A 191 -0.49 -21.19 -13.54
CA LEU A 191 0.76 -20.44 -13.47
C LEU A 191 0.54 -18.99 -13.01
N HIS A 192 -0.65 -18.45 -13.30
CA HIS A 192 -0.97 -17.04 -13.06
C HIS A 192 -2.12 -16.88 -12.05
N PRO A 193 -2.17 -15.77 -11.29
CA PRO A 193 -3.34 -15.44 -10.49
C PRO A 193 -4.45 -14.95 -11.43
N SER A 194 -5.63 -15.57 -11.39
CA SER A 194 -6.82 -15.04 -12.10
C SER A 194 -7.48 -13.88 -11.36
N GLU A 195 -7.25 -13.82 -10.05
CA GLU A 195 -7.73 -12.79 -9.16
C GLU A 195 -6.61 -12.42 -8.19
N LEU A 196 -6.59 -11.17 -7.76
CA LEU A 196 -5.64 -10.67 -6.78
C LEU A 196 -6.35 -9.68 -5.86
N ALA A 197 -6.25 -9.91 -4.57
CA ALA A 197 -6.57 -8.93 -3.54
C ALA A 197 -5.29 -8.56 -2.81
N VAL A 198 -5.01 -7.26 -2.65
CA VAL A 198 -3.91 -6.76 -1.83
C VAL A 198 -4.46 -5.76 -0.83
N LYS A 199 -4.23 -6.00 0.45
CA LYS A 199 -4.65 -5.14 1.55
C LYS A 199 -3.43 -4.62 2.29
N VAL A 200 -3.33 -3.30 2.45
CA VAL A 200 -2.26 -2.65 3.20
C VAL A 200 -2.85 -1.60 4.13
N THR A 201 -2.29 -1.45 5.32
CA THR A 201 -2.68 -0.37 6.25
C THR A 201 -1.65 0.74 6.16
N LEU A 202 -2.10 1.96 5.85
CA LEU A 202 -1.28 3.17 5.95
C LEU A 202 -1.44 3.78 7.35
N ASP A 203 -0.34 3.94 8.06
CA ASP A 203 -0.27 4.67 9.33
C ASP A 203 0.24 6.08 9.03
N VAL A 204 -0.69 7.04 9.00
CA VAL A 204 -0.43 8.43 8.59
C VAL A 204 -0.10 9.27 9.84
N TYR A 205 1.14 9.73 9.96
CA TYR A 205 1.58 10.52 11.12
C TYR A 205 1.15 11.98 11.00
N LYS A 206 1.12 12.69 12.14
CA LYS A 206 0.73 14.11 12.19
C LYS A 206 1.83 15.08 11.73
N PHE A 207 3.10 14.66 11.78
CA PHE A 207 4.20 15.57 11.46
C PHE A 207 4.25 15.85 9.95
N VAL A 208 4.84 16.99 9.58
CA VAL A 208 5.03 17.38 8.19
C VAL A 208 6.47 17.07 7.80
N PRO A 209 6.71 16.29 6.72
CA PRO A 209 8.06 16.09 6.20
C PRO A 209 8.77 17.41 5.89
N ASP A 210 9.98 17.59 6.42
CA ASP A 210 10.79 18.79 6.31
C ASP A 210 11.99 18.63 5.35
N ARG A 211 12.28 17.41 4.91
CA ARG A 211 13.35 17.11 3.95
C ARG A 211 12.82 16.58 2.63
N PRO A 212 13.34 17.01 1.46
CA PRO A 212 12.89 16.53 0.16
C PRO A 212 12.98 15.00 0.00
N HIS A 213 12.19 14.48 -0.94
CA HIS A 213 12.25 13.08 -1.36
C HIS A 213 13.68 12.64 -1.69
N GLY A 214 14.05 11.43 -1.27
CA GLY A 214 15.38 10.86 -1.54
C GLY A 214 16.52 11.44 -0.70
N SER A 215 16.24 12.37 0.22
CA SER A 215 17.24 12.87 1.17
C SER A 215 17.66 11.79 2.17
N ASP A 216 18.80 11.99 2.82
CA ASP A 216 19.25 11.10 3.88
C ASP A 216 18.44 11.32 5.17
N CYS A 217 17.38 10.53 5.34
CA CYS A 217 16.49 10.55 6.49
C CYS A 217 16.66 9.29 7.33
N GLY A 218 16.78 9.45 8.66
CA GLY A 218 16.85 8.34 9.60
C GLY A 218 18.21 7.66 9.75
N LYS A 219 19.30 8.16 9.12
CA LYS A 219 20.63 7.90 9.68
C LYS A 219 20.73 8.68 10.97
N LYS A 220 20.99 7.99 12.10
CA LYS A 220 21.54 8.66 13.27
C LYS A 220 22.77 9.40 12.76
N GLN A 221 22.74 10.73 12.78
CA GLN A 221 23.98 11.49 12.66
C GLN A 221 24.85 10.97 13.81
N ALA A 222 25.87 10.18 13.48
CA ALA A 222 26.91 9.88 14.44
C ALA A 222 27.45 11.25 14.84
N ALA A 223 27.39 11.52 16.14
CA ALA A 223 27.70 12.80 16.76
C ALA A 223 28.89 13.50 16.09
N GLU A 224 28.61 14.56 15.34
CA GLU A 224 29.58 15.60 15.03
C GLU A 224 29.36 16.69 16.09
N HIS A 225 29.75 16.33 17.33
CA HIS A 225 29.79 17.23 18.48
C HIS A 225 31.01 16.87 19.35
N ASP A 226 32.15 16.77 18.68
CA ASP A 226 33.54 16.77 19.17
C ASP A 226 34.28 17.45 18.01
N GLU A 227 35.01 18.54 18.08
CA GLU A 227 35.66 19.29 19.15
C GLU A 227 35.71 20.75 18.66
N ASP A 228 35.24 21.72 19.44
CA ASP A 228 35.92 23.03 19.45
C ASP A 228 35.71 23.69 20.81
N ASN A 229 36.38 23.12 21.80
CA ASN A 229 36.60 23.75 23.10
C ASN A 229 38.12 23.97 23.25
N PRO A 230 38.68 25.10 22.80
CA PRO A 230 39.99 25.49 23.25
C PRO A 230 39.86 25.94 24.72
N LYS A 231 40.29 25.05 25.62
CA LYS A 231 40.64 25.44 26.99
C LYS A 231 41.79 26.46 26.91
N MET A 232 41.53 27.63 27.52
CA MET A 232 42.48 28.62 28.07
C MET A 232 43.54 29.20 27.12
#